data_AF-A0A1B6EGN4-F1
#
_entry.id   AF-A0A1B6EGN4-F1
#
_cell.length_a   1.000
_cell.length_b   1.000
_cell.length_c   1.000
_cell.angle_alpha   90.00
_cell.angle_beta   90.00
_cell.angle_gamma   90.00
#
_symmetry.space_group_name_H-M   'P 1'
#
loop_
_entity.id
_entity.type
_entity.pdbx_description
1 polymer ?
#
loop_
_entity_poly.entity_id
_entity_poly.type
_entity_poly.pdbx_seq_one_letter_code
_entity_poly.pdbx_strand_id
1 'polypeptide(L)'
;MIFSGMKKSSAIILFTILKIVFLNEYKTICLDESRNSKSKYITEVEKDILTIYDNPKGSPDNLLQLAKTYLHTMQDLKISILEKRQEATNYAISLFEKYAYEGSKHSHLIPYGNFIKVFGWNMSDIKAYHSIITSTRRVWKEILKAIGAEISEELSM
;
A
#
# COMPACT_ATOMS: atom_id res chain seq x y z
N MET A 1 27.96 33.11 -35.67
CA MET A 1 26.73 33.89 -35.97
C MET A 1 25.90 33.08 -36.96
N ILE A 2 24.66 32.72 -36.60
CA ILE A 2 23.45 32.59 -37.45
C ILE A 2 22.46 31.73 -36.66
N PHE A 3 21.55 32.40 -35.96
CA PHE A 3 20.15 31.98 -35.79
C PHE A 3 19.36 33.28 -35.64
N SER A 4 19.24 34.03 -36.74
CA SER A 4 18.35 35.17 -36.87
C SER A 4 17.31 34.79 -37.91
N GLY A 5 16.10 34.45 -37.47
CA GLY A 5 15.03 34.05 -38.38
C GLY A 5 13.86 33.26 -37.81
N MET A 6 13.80 32.97 -36.50
CA MET A 6 12.57 32.39 -35.93
C MET A 6 11.53 33.49 -35.71
N LYS A 7 10.45 33.47 -36.51
CA LYS A 7 9.25 34.28 -36.31
C LYS A 7 8.78 34.13 -34.86
N LYS A 8 8.46 35.26 -34.20
CA LYS A 8 8.06 35.32 -32.76
C LYS A 8 7.01 34.27 -32.36
N SER A 9 6.14 33.85 -33.27
CA SER A 9 5.14 32.78 -33.02
C SER A 9 5.73 31.39 -32.80
N SER A 10 6.83 31.02 -33.46
CA SER A 10 7.44 29.68 -33.35
C SER A 10 8.16 29.49 -32.02
N ALA A 11 8.75 30.56 -31.46
CA ALA A 11 9.39 30.52 -30.14
C ALA A 11 8.36 30.35 -29.00
N ILE A 12 7.18 30.97 -29.12
CA ILE A 12 6.11 30.86 -28.11
C ILE A 12 5.54 29.45 -28.05
N ILE A 13 5.33 28.81 -29.21
CA ILE A 13 4.82 27.43 -29.29
C ILE A 13 5.84 26.47 -28.67
N LEU A 14 7.12 26.60 -29.02
CA LEU A 14 8.18 25.76 -28.47
C LEU A 14 8.30 25.92 -26.94
N PHE A 15 8.21 27.14 -26.42
CA PHE A 15 8.24 27.42 -24.98
C PHE A 15 7.02 26.86 -24.23
N THR A 16 5.86 26.84 -24.89
CA THR A 16 4.62 26.29 -24.33
C THR A 16 4.68 24.77 -24.28
N ILE A 17 5.17 24.12 -25.34
CA ILE A 17 5.39 22.67 -25.38
C ILE A 17 6.41 22.26 -24.31
N LEU A 18 7.53 22.97 -24.20
CA LEU A 18 8.52 22.72 -23.16
C LEU A 18 7.94 22.88 -21.75
N LYS A 19 7.14 23.93 -21.50
CA LYS A 19 6.44 24.07 -20.21
C LYS A 19 5.48 22.93 -19.92
N ILE A 20 4.73 22.46 -20.92
CA ILE A 20 3.77 21.36 -20.75
C ILE A 20 4.52 20.06 -20.45
N VAL A 21 5.59 19.75 -21.18
CA VAL A 21 6.42 18.55 -20.96
C VAL A 21 7.06 18.61 -19.58
N PHE A 22 7.66 19.75 -19.22
CA PHE A 22 8.32 19.93 -17.92
C PHE A 22 7.32 19.88 -16.76
N LEU A 23 6.12 20.47 -16.91
CA LEU A 23 5.07 20.37 -15.89
C LEU A 23 4.50 18.95 -15.76
N ASN A 24 4.44 18.18 -16.85
CA ASN A 24 4.02 16.79 -16.78
C ASN A 24 5.06 15.92 -16.05
N GLU A 25 6.35 16.06 -16.39
CA GLU A 25 7.42 15.30 -15.72
C GLU A 25 7.50 15.60 -14.22
N TYR A 26 7.40 16.86 -13.81
CA TYR A 26 7.36 17.22 -12.38
C TYR A 26 6.12 16.68 -11.66
N LYS A 27 4.97 16.64 -12.34
CA LYS A 27 3.74 16.10 -11.76
C LYS A 27 3.83 14.59 -11.56
N THR A 28 4.52 13.86 -12.44
CA THR A 28 4.79 12.44 -12.28
C THR A 28 5.72 12.18 -11.10
N ILE A 29 6.81 12.94 -10.97
CA ILE A 29 7.80 12.78 -9.88
C ILE A 29 7.21 13.10 -8.51
N CYS A 30 6.42 14.19 -8.38
CA CYS A 30 5.80 14.53 -7.09
C CYS A 30 4.66 13.56 -6.68
N LEU A 31 3.99 12.92 -7.64
CA LEU A 31 2.99 11.89 -7.35
C LEU A 31 3.65 10.57 -6.91
N ASP A 32 4.82 10.26 -7.45
CA ASP A 32 5.59 9.05 -7.14
C ASP A 32 6.12 9.10 -5.68
N GLU A 33 6.75 10.20 -5.24
CA GLU A 33 7.23 10.33 -3.84
C GLU A 33 6.10 10.30 -2.80
N SER A 34 4.98 10.96 -3.06
CA SER A 34 3.82 10.96 -2.16
C SER A 34 3.12 9.59 -2.06
N ARG A 35 3.24 8.74 -3.08
CA ARG A 35 2.56 7.43 -3.13
C ARG A 35 3.45 6.29 -2.68
N ASN A 36 4.76 6.40 -2.92
CA ASN A 36 5.78 5.54 -2.31
C ASN A 36 5.78 5.68 -0.76
N SER A 37 5.27 6.81 -0.25
CA SER A 37 4.95 7.00 1.18
C SER A 37 3.77 6.13 1.65
N LYS A 38 2.70 5.99 0.86
CA LYS A 38 1.51 5.22 1.25
C LYS A 38 1.73 3.71 1.22
N SER A 39 2.58 3.22 0.33
CA SER A 39 2.96 1.81 0.28
C SER A 39 3.77 1.43 1.53
N LYS A 40 4.86 2.15 1.84
CA LYS A 40 5.70 1.93 3.04
C LYS A 40 4.89 1.90 4.35
N TYR A 41 3.80 2.65 4.40
CA TYR A 41 2.90 2.71 5.55
C TYR A 41 2.31 1.34 5.95
N ILE A 42 2.11 0.39 5.03
CA ILE A 42 1.62 -0.96 5.36
C ILE A 42 2.60 -1.69 6.30
N THR A 43 3.89 -1.63 5.99
CA THR A 43 4.93 -2.30 6.80
C THR A 43 5.12 -1.62 8.15
N GLU A 44 4.98 -0.29 8.22
CA GLU A 44 5.07 0.46 9.47
C GLU A 44 3.92 0.11 10.42
N VAL A 45 2.68 0.15 9.91
CA VAL A 45 1.50 -0.20 10.71
C VAL A 45 1.56 -1.66 11.16
N GLU A 46 2.04 -2.58 10.31
CA GLU A 46 2.26 -3.97 10.72
C GLU A 46 3.24 -4.06 11.89
N LYS A 47 4.38 -3.37 11.80
CA LYS A 47 5.40 -3.37 12.85
C LYS A 47 4.85 -2.87 14.18
N ASP A 48 4.03 -1.83 14.16
CA ASP A 48 3.38 -1.29 15.36
C ASP A 48 2.43 -2.31 15.98
N ILE A 49 1.65 -3.02 15.15
CA ILE A 49 0.78 -4.10 15.62
C ILE A 49 1.60 -5.25 16.22
N LEU A 50 2.68 -5.69 15.56
CA LEU A 50 3.52 -6.78 16.04
C LEU A 50 4.23 -6.42 17.36
N THR A 51 4.57 -5.15 17.55
CA THR A 51 5.09 -4.66 18.83
C THR A 51 4.06 -4.85 19.96
N ILE A 52 2.78 -4.64 19.68
CA ILE A 52 1.69 -4.91 20.63
C ILE A 52 1.49 -6.42 20.83
N TYR A 53 1.70 -7.25 19.80
CA TYR A 53 1.59 -8.70 19.93
C TYR A 53 2.65 -9.25 20.89
N ASP A 54 3.89 -8.79 20.74
CA ASP A 54 5.02 -9.22 21.58
C ASP A 54 4.88 -8.75 23.03
N ASN A 55 4.33 -7.55 23.24
CA ASN A 55 4.15 -6.98 24.56
C ASN A 55 2.87 -6.12 24.63
N PRO A 56 1.70 -6.73 24.89
CA PRO A 56 0.44 -6.01 24.93
C PRO A 56 0.49 -4.93 26.00
N LYS A 57 0.51 -3.67 25.57
CA LYS A 57 0.52 -2.47 26.42
C LYS A 57 -0.30 -1.38 25.76
N GLY A 58 -0.78 -0.45 26.58
CA GLY A 58 -1.62 0.65 26.12
C GLY A 58 -3.10 0.26 25.98
N SER A 59 -3.85 1.05 25.21
CA SER A 59 -5.29 0.86 25.04
C SER A 59 -5.60 -0.23 24.00
N PRO A 60 -6.57 -1.12 24.24
CA PRO A 60 -7.08 -2.04 23.22
C PRO A 60 -7.59 -1.31 21.97
N ASP A 61 -8.14 -0.10 22.13
CA ASP A 61 -8.65 0.68 21.00
C ASP A 61 -7.54 1.04 20.02
N ASN A 62 -6.31 1.25 20.51
CA ASN A 62 -5.16 1.52 19.66
C ASN A 62 -4.84 0.32 18.76
N LEU A 63 -4.91 -0.90 19.30
CA LEU A 63 -4.71 -2.12 18.51
C LEU A 63 -5.81 -2.28 17.45
N LEU A 64 -7.08 -2.06 17.83
CA LEU A 64 -8.18 -2.09 16.86
C LEU A 64 -8.02 -1.04 15.76
N GLN A 65 -7.58 0.18 16.11
CA GLN A 65 -7.36 1.25 15.15
C GLN A 65 -6.23 0.89 14.19
N LEU A 66 -5.09 0.43 14.68
CA LEU A 66 -3.97 0.00 13.84
C LEU A 66 -4.38 -1.13 12.90
N ALA A 67 -5.11 -2.14 13.39
CA ALA A 67 -5.58 -3.24 12.56
C ALA A 67 -6.57 -2.78 11.46
N LYS A 68 -7.46 -1.83 11.77
CA LYS A 68 -8.35 -1.21 10.76
C LYS A 68 -7.56 -0.41 9.73
N THR A 69 -6.59 0.38 10.19
CA THR A 69 -5.69 1.13 9.30
C THR A 69 -4.95 0.19 8.36
N TYR A 70 -4.39 -0.92 8.88
CA TYR A 70 -3.75 -1.94 8.06
C TYR A 70 -4.69 -2.55 7.02
N LEU A 71 -5.93 -2.87 7.40
CA LEU A 71 -6.93 -3.37 6.47
C LEU A 71 -7.23 -2.36 5.36
N HIS A 72 -7.44 -1.09 5.70
CA HIS A 72 -7.72 -0.04 4.72
C HIS A 72 -6.56 0.17 3.75
N THR A 73 -5.32 0.20 4.24
CA THR A 73 -4.15 0.40 3.38
C THR A 73 -3.92 -0.79 2.44
N MET A 74 -4.22 -2.01 2.89
CA MET A 74 -4.26 -3.20 2.02
C MET A 74 -5.36 -3.11 0.96
N GLN A 75 -6.53 -2.56 1.29
CA GLN A 75 -7.60 -2.33 0.31
C GLN A 75 -7.21 -1.27 -0.74
N ASP A 76 -6.57 -0.18 -0.32
CA ASP A 76 -6.06 0.86 -1.20
C ASP A 76 -4.99 0.32 -2.15
N LEU A 77 -4.10 -0.55 -1.65
CA LEU A 77 -3.11 -1.25 -2.47
C LEU A 77 -3.79 -2.12 -3.53
N LYS A 78 -4.79 -2.93 -3.13
CA LYS A 78 -5.56 -3.75 -4.07
C LYS A 78 -6.19 -2.91 -5.18
N ILE A 79 -6.87 -1.82 -4.82
CA ILE A 79 -7.51 -0.92 -5.80
C ILE A 79 -6.45 -0.37 -6.76
N SER A 80 -5.31 0.07 -6.24
CA SER A 80 -4.22 0.62 -7.06
C SER A 80 -3.64 -0.39 -8.06
N ILE A 81 -3.56 -1.68 -7.69
CA ILE A 81 -3.15 -2.75 -8.61
C ILE A 81 -4.21 -2.96 -9.70
N LEU A 82 -5.49 -3.01 -9.34
CA LEU A 82 -6.59 -3.17 -10.31
C LEU A 82 -6.69 -1.99 -11.29
N GLU A 83 -6.25 -0.81 -10.87
CA GLU A 83 -6.09 0.38 -11.73
C GLU A 83 -4.79 0.36 -12.57
N LYS A 84 -4.08 -0.78 -12.64
CA LYS A 84 -2.84 -0.99 -13.39
C LYS A 84 -1.73 0.01 -13.05
N ARG A 85 -1.61 0.38 -11.77
CA ARG A 85 -0.51 1.25 -11.31
C ARG A 85 0.75 0.42 -11.04
N GLN A 86 1.77 0.57 -11.89
CA GLN A 86 3.00 -0.22 -11.81
C GLN A 86 3.66 -0.18 -10.43
N GLU A 87 3.75 0.99 -9.80
CA GLU A 87 4.32 1.17 -8.45
C GLU A 87 3.63 0.29 -7.40
N ALA A 88 2.30 0.18 -7.48
CA ALA A 88 1.51 -0.62 -6.56
C ALA A 88 1.73 -2.12 -6.79
N THR A 89 1.82 -2.55 -8.06
CA THR A 89 2.16 -3.92 -8.43
C THR A 89 3.57 -4.29 -7.93
N ASN A 90 4.57 -3.46 -8.22
CA ASN A 90 5.96 -3.65 -7.75
C ASN A 90 6.01 -3.73 -6.22
N TYR A 91 5.28 -2.87 -5.53
CA TYR A 91 5.22 -2.92 -4.08
C TYR A 91 4.56 -4.20 -3.56
N ALA A 92 3.45 -4.63 -4.15
CA ALA A 92 2.78 -5.87 -3.78
C ALA A 92 3.66 -7.11 -3.99
N ILE A 93 4.47 -7.13 -5.06
CA ILE A 93 5.50 -8.15 -5.29
C ILE A 93 6.54 -8.11 -4.17
N SER A 94 7.04 -6.93 -3.79
CA SER A 94 8.00 -6.81 -2.69
C SER A 94 7.44 -7.29 -1.34
N LEU A 95 6.14 -7.07 -1.08
CA LEU A 95 5.46 -7.62 0.10
C LEU A 95 5.34 -9.14 0.03
N PHE A 96 5.03 -9.68 -1.15
CA PHE A 96 4.96 -11.13 -1.36
C PHE A 96 6.33 -11.79 -1.10
N GLU A 97 7.41 -11.22 -1.62
CA GLU A 97 8.78 -11.68 -1.36
C GLU A 97 9.12 -11.63 0.14
N LYS A 98 8.75 -10.54 0.83
CA LYS A 98 9.00 -10.36 2.27
C LYS A 98 8.27 -11.38 3.13
N TYR A 99 7.01 -11.66 2.83
CA TYR A 99 6.16 -12.55 3.65
C TYR A 99 6.25 -14.03 3.25
N ALA A 100 6.89 -14.33 2.11
CA ALA A 100 6.76 -15.63 1.45
C ALA A 100 5.29 -16.05 1.29
N TYR A 101 5.03 -17.35 1.02
CA TYR A 101 3.67 -17.90 0.91
C TYR A 101 2.84 -17.81 2.20
N GLU A 102 3.47 -17.50 3.34
CA GLU A 102 2.82 -17.53 4.66
C GLU A 102 1.95 -16.31 4.93
N GLY A 103 2.20 -15.16 4.28
CA GLY A 103 1.46 -13.92 4.48
C GLY A 103 1.90 -13.11 5.72
N SER A 104 1.29 -11.94 5.91
CA SER A 104 1.64 -11.02 7.02
C SER A 104 1.44 -11.65 8.40
N LYS A 105 2.42 -11.52 9.30
CA LYS A 105 2.33 -12.06 10.68
C LYS A 105 1.12 -11.58 11.45
N HIS A 106 0.70 -10.33 11.21
CA HIS A 106 -0.51 -9.74 11.80
C HIS A 106 -1.75 -10.62 11.55
N SER A 107 -1.79 -11.27 10.38
CA SER A 107 -2.90 -12.12 9.96
C SER A 107 -2.77 -13.59 10.39
N HIS A 108 -1.62 -14.08 10.86
CA HIS A 108 -1.42 -15.52 11.07
C HIS A 108 -1.26 -15.93 12.54
N LEU A 109 -0.56 -15.13 13.37
CA LEU A 109 -0.26 -15.51 14.74
C LEU A 109 -0.77 -14.44 15.72
N ILE A 110 -2.01 -14.60 16.17
CA ILE A 110 -2.67 -13.61 17.03
C ILE A 110 -2.68 -14.12 18.48
N PRO A 111 -2.06 -13.39 19.42
CA PRO A 111 -1.97 -13.82 20.81
C PRO A 111 -3.24 -13.49 21.60
N TYR A 112 -4.39 -14.05 21.19
CA TYR A 112 -5.69 -13.78 21.83
C TYR A 112 -5.68 -14.03 23.35
N GLY A 113 -4.98 -15.06 23.82
CA GLY A 113 -4.84 -15.34 25.26
C GLY A 113 -4.21 -14.17 26.02
N ASN A 114 -3.19 -13.53 25.44
CA ASN A 114 -2.55 -12.37 26.05
C ASN A 114 -3.46 -11.15 25.99
N PHE A 115 -4.21 -10.95 24.91
CA PHE A 115 -5.17 -9.84 24.81
C PHE A 115 -6.31 -9.95 25.80
N ILE A 116 -6.86 -11.15 26.01
CA ILE A 116 -7.87 -11.41 27.04
C ILE A 116 -7.29 -11.06 28.41
N LYS A 117 -6.08 -11.54 28.72
CA LYS A 117 -5.45 -11.33 30.02
C LYS A 117 -5.10 -9.88 30.30
N VAL A 118 -4.57 -9.15 29.30
CA VAL A 118 -4.02 -7.81 29.50
C VAL A 118 -5.03 -6.71 29.22
N PHE A 119 -5.80 -6.83 28.14
CA PHE A 119 -6.80 -5.83 27.76
C PHE A 119 -8.19 -6.11 28.33
N GLY A 120 -8.40 -7.28 28.95
CA GLY A 120 -9.72 -7.67 29.44
C GLY A 120 -10.72 -7.98 28.32
N TRP A 121 -10.24 -8.35 27.13
CA TRP A 121 -11.10 -8.63 25.98
C TRP A 121 -12.11 -9.74 26.28
N ASN A 122 -13.36 -9.46 25.95
CA ASN A 122 -14.44 -10.43 25.98
C ASN A 122 -14.70 -11.01 24.57
N MET A 123 -15.70 -11.88 24.46
CA MET A 123 -16.05 -12.54 23.21
C MET A 123 -16.42 -11.55 22.08
N SER A 124 -17.05 -10.42 22.41
CA SER A 124 -17.40 -9.39 21.41
C SER A 124 -16.16 -8.70 20.85
N ASP A 125 -15.18 -8.38 21.70
CA ASP A 125 -13.92 -7.77 21.27
C ASP A 125 -13.13 -8.72 20.36
N ILE A 126 -13.05 -10.00 20.77
CA ILE A 126 -12.41 -11.06 19.98
C ILE A 126 -13.10 -11.19 18.62
N LYS A 127 -14.44 -11.23 18.57
CA LYS A 127 -15.20 -11.29 17.31
C LYS A 127 -14.93 -10.09 16.42
N ALA A 128 -14.96 -8.88 16.98
CA ALA A 128 -14.69 -7.65 16.24
C ALA A 128 -13.28 -7.66 15.63
N TYR A 129 -12.28 -8.01 16.43
CA TYR A 129 -10.90 -8.11 15.97
C TYR A 129 -10.71 -9.21 14.93
N HIS A 130 -11.29 -10.40 15.18
CA HIS A 130 -11.22 -11.53 14.25
C HIS A 130 -11.85 -11.23 12.89
N SER A 131 -12.90 -10.41 12.86
CA SER A 131 -13.53 -9.94 11.62
C SER A 131 -12.58 -9.08 10.78
N ILE A 132 -11.79 -8.20 11.43
CA ILE A 132 -10.76 -7.39 10.76
C ILE A 132 -9.71 -8.31 10.13
N ILE A 133 -9.18 -9.24 10.92
CA ILE A 133 -8.16 -10.21 10.49
C ILE A 133 -8.65 -11.06 9.31
N THR A 134 -9.89 -11.53 9.37
CA THR A 134 -10.49 -12.34 8.30
C THR A 134 -10.61 -11.53 7.02
N SER A 135 -11.01 -10.26 7.13
CA SER A 135 -11.08 -9.33 6.01
C SER A 135 -9.69 -9.05 5.42
N THR A 136 -8.68 -8.86 6.27
CA THR A 136 -7.28 -8.66 5.84
C THR A 136 -6.76 -9.85 5.05
N ARG A 137 -6.97 -11.08 5.54
CA ARG A 137 -6.60 -12.31 4.83
C ARG A 137 -7.28 -12.42 3.46
N ARG A 138 -8.56 -12.04 3.38
CA ARG A 138 -9.29 -12.04 2.10
C ARG A 138 -8.68 -11.04 1.12
N VAL A 139 -8.42 -9.80 1.56
CA VAL A 139 -7.80 -8.77 0.71
C VAL A 139 -6.41 -9.20 0.23
N TRP A 140 -5.60 -9.83 1.10
CA TRP A 140 -4.31 -10.37 0.69
C TRP A 140 -4.43 -11.41 -0.44
N LYS A 141 -5.37 -12.36 -0.32
CA LYS A 141 -5.63 -13.34 -1.40
C LYS A 141 -6.06 -12.68 -2.70
N GLU A 142 -6.82 -11.59 -2.64
CA GLU A 142 -7.23 -10.83 -3.81
C GLU A 142 -6.04 -10.10 -4.45
N ILE A 143 -5.14 -9.52 -3.65
CA ILE A 143 -3.88 -8.93 -4.14
C ILE A 143 -3.03 -9.97 -4.87
N LEU A 144 -2.84 -11.16 -4.28
CA LEU A 144 -2.06 -12.23 -4.89
C LEU A 144 -2.63 -12.68 -6.26
N LYS A 145 -3.96 -12.73 -6.37
CA LYS A 145 -4.61 -13.02 -7.65
C LYS A 145 -4.38 -11.91 -8.68
N ALA A 146 -4.47 -10.66 -8.26
CA ALA A 146 -4.29 -9.51 -9.15
C ALA A 146 -2.87 -9.43 -9.71
N ILE A 147 -1.84 -9.60 -8.86
CA ILE A 147 -0.45 -9.60 -9.32
C ILE A 147 -0.13 -10.80 -10.23
N GLY A 148 -0.72 -11.98 -9.95
CA GLY A 148 -0.54 -13.15 -10.80
C GLY A 148 -1.15 -13.01 -12.19
N ALA A 149 -2.26 -12.29 -12.31
CA ALA A 149 -2.88 -11.96 -13.59
C ALA A 149 -2.02 -10.98 -14.40
N GLU A 150 -1.51 -9.91 -13.78
CA GLU A 150 -0.70 -8.89 -14.48
C GLU A 150 0.62 -9.48 -15.01
N ILE A 151 1.32 -10.30 -14.21
CA ILE A 151 2.56 -10.98 -14.64
C ILE A 151 2.29 -11.91 -15.83
N SER A 152 1.13 -12.57 -15.86
CA SER A 152 0.75 -13.46 -16.96
C SER A 152 0.43 -12.69 -18.25
N GLU A 153 -0.18 -11.50 -18.14
CA GLU A 153 -0.43 -10.61 -19.29
C GLU A 153 0.90 -10.11 -19.89
N GLU A 154 1.84 -9.65 -19.06
CA GLU A 154 3.15 -9.15 -19.51
C GLU A 154 3.98 -10.20 -20.28
N LEU A 155 3.90 -11.48 -19.87
CA LEU A 155 4.62 -12.58 -20.54
C LEU A 155 3.97 -13.06 -21.84
N SER A 156 2.74 -12.62 -22.12
CA SER A 156 1.98 -13.01 -23.31
C SER A 156 2.05 -11.99 -24.46
N MET A 157 2.67 -10.82 -24.20
CA MET A 157 2.94 -9.76 -25.18
C MET A 157 4.36 -9.87 -25.74
#